data_AF-A0A4Y7MM60-F1
#
_entry.id   AF-A0A4Y7MM60-F1
#
_cell.length_a   1.000
_cell.length_b   1.000
_cell.length_c   1.000
_cell.angle_alpha   90.00
_cell.angle_beta   90.00
_cell.angle_gamma   90.00
#
_symmetry.space_group_name_H-M   'P 1'
#
loop_
_entity.id
_entity.type
_entity.pdbx_description
1 polymer ?
#
loop_
_entity_poly.entity_id
_entity_poly.type
_entity_poly.pdbx_seq_one_letter_code
_entity_poly.pdbx_strand_id
1 'polypeptide(L)'
;MDFEYALWQMIYLFISPQKVYRNFHYRKSSKAQFARDDPAFLVLLAMWLCFSSMVLAFFLDLSIFSFFKFLTYTIFIDCLLVGAGIATAMWLVANKLLMKPNVRGEDVEWGYAFDVHLNAYFPALIILHVVQSMFYH
;
A
#
# COMPACT_ATOMS: atom_id res chain seq x y z
N MET A 1 10.14 -15.13 4.21
CA MET A 1 9.57 -13.91 3.59
C MET A 1 10.68 -13.23 2.84
N ASP A 2 10.44 -12.85 1.59
CA ASP A 2 11.47 -12.25 0.72
C ASP A 2 11.47 -10.72 0.87
N PHE A 3 12.12 -10.25 1.93
CA PHE A 3 12.20 -8.82 2.26
C PHE A 3 13.00 -8.02 1.22
N GLU A 4 14.01 -8.63 0.60
CA GLU A 4 14.81 -7.98 -0.44
C GLU A 4 13.94 -7.65 -1.65
N TYR A 5 13.15 -8.62 -2.11
CA TYR A 5 12.20 -8.40 -3.19
C TYR A 5 11.19 -7.29 -2.85
N ALA A 6 10.63 -7.31 -1.63
CA ALA A 6 9.66 -6.31 -1.20
C ALA A 6 10.26 -4.90 -1.10
N LEU A 7 11.52 -4.76 -0.62
CA LEU A 7 12.25 -3.49 -0.62
C LEU A 7 12.45 -2.95 -2.04
N TRP A 8 12.87 -3.81 -2.98
CA TRP A 8 12.98 -3.42 -4.39
C TRP A 8 11.64 -3.00 -4.98
N GLN A 9 10.55 -3.69 -4.64
CA GLN A 9 9.21 -3.27 -5.05
C GLN A 9 8.89 -1.85 -4.54
N MET A 10 9.16 -1.56 -3.26
CA MET A 10 8.96 -0.23 -2.68
C MET A 10 9.76 0.86 -3.40
N ILE A 11 11.03 0.59 -3.72
CA ILE A 11 11.89 1.54 -4.47
C ILE A 11 11.37 1.74 -5.90
N TYR A 12 10.98 0.66 -6.57
CA TYR A 12 10.49 0.73 -7.94
C TYR A 12 9.14 1.46 -8.08
N LEU A 13 8.35 1.58 -7.01
CA LEU A 13 7.15 2.42 -7.04
C LEU A 13 7.46 3.89 -7.36
N PHE A 14 8.63 4.38 -6.97
CA PHE A 14 9.08 5.74 -7.28
C PHE A 14 9.83 5.84 -8.60
N ILE A 15 10.79 4.94 -8.82
CA ILE A 15 11.74 5.09 -9.94
C ILE A 15 11.16 4.53 -11.24
N SER A 16 10.44 3.40 -11.18
CA SER A 16 10.05 2.66 -12.37
C SER A 16 8.85 1.75 -12.08
N PRO A 17 7.63 2.31 -11.88
CA PRO A 17 6.44 1.55 -11.50
C PRO A 17 6.06 0.49 -12.54
N GLN A 18 6.46 0.69 -13.82
CA GLN A 18 6.31 -0.30 -14.88
C GLN A 18 6.98 -1.65 -14.55
N LYS A 19 8.08 -1.67 -13.80
CA LYS A 19 8.74 -2.91 -13.36
C LYS A 19 7.85 -3.67 -12.37
N VAL A 20 7.24 -2.96 -11.41
CA VAL A 20 6.32 -3.56 -10.43
C VAL A 20 5.09 -4.11 -11.15
N TYR A 21 4.52 -3.35 -12.09
CA TYR A 21 3.41 -3.81 -12.92
C TYR A 21 3.72 -5.10 -13.68
N ARG A 22 4.88 -5.14 -14.34
CA ARG A 22 5.33 -6.32 -15.10
C ARG A 22 5.54 -7.54 -14.21
N ASN A 23 6.00 -7.35 -12.97
CA ASN A 23 6.15 -8.43 -12.00
C ASN A 23 4.81 -9.09 -11.63
N PHE A 24 3.72 -8.31 -11.53
CA PHE A 24 2.39 -8.88 -11.29
C PHE A 24 1.93 -9.77 -12.45
N HIS A 25 2.17 -9.35 -13.70
CA HIS A 25 1.88 -10.16 -14.88
C HIS A 25 2.68 -11.45 -14.92
N TYR A 26 3.99 -11.39 -14.63
CA TYR A 26 4.80 -12.60 -14.53
C TYR A 26 4.31 -13.56 -13.45
N ARG A 27 3.82 -13.03 -12.31
CA ARG A 27 3.21 -13.86 -11.27
C ARG A 27 1.88 -14.47 -11.71
N LYS A 28 1.06 -13.73 -12.46
CA LYS A 28 -0.17 -14.28 -13.04
C LYS A 28 0.13 -15.43 -13.99
N SER A 29 1.15 -15.30 -14.85
CA SER A 29 1.52 -16.38 -15.78
C SER A 29 2.13 -17.60 -15.09
N SER A 30 2.87 -17.43 -13.99
CA SER A 30 3.57 -18.53 -13.31
C SER A 30 2.77 -19.20 -12.20
N LYS A 31 1.95 -18.45 -11.46
CA LYS A 31 1.18 -18.92 -10.29
C LYS A 31 -0.33 -18.76 -10.43
N ALA A 32 -0.81 -18.29 -11.59
CA ALA A 32 -2.23 -18.02 -11.85
C ALA A 32 -2.90 -17.00 -10.90
N GLN A 33 -2.13 -16.22 -10.13
CA GLN A 33 -2.65 -15.25 -9.17
C GLN A 33 -1.96 -13.89 -9.24
N PHE A 34 -2.71 -12.83 -8.93
CA PHE A 34 -2.22 -11.46 -8.91
C PHE A 34 -1.88 -10.95 -7.51
N ALA A 35 -2.53 -11.43 -6.45
CA ALA A 35 -2.24 -11.01 -5.07
C ALA A 35 -0.84 -11.49 -4.61
N ARG A 36 -0.27 -10.80 -3.62
CA ARG A 36 0.95 -11.25 -2.94
C ARG A 36 0.63 -12.42 -2.01
N ASP A 37 1.53 -13.41 -1.97
CA ASP A 37 1.45 -14.57 -1.08
C ASP A 37 2.05 -14.30 0.30
N ASP A 38 2.89 -13.26 0.42
CA ASP A 38 3.70 -12.98 1.59
C ASP A 38 3.42 -11.58 2.17
N PRO A 39 3.42 -11.42 3.50
CA PRO A 39 3.14 -10.14 4.14
C PRO A 39 4.36 -9.21 4.21
N ALA A 40 5.47 -9.50 3.50
CA ALA A 40 6.72 -8.75 3.66
C ALA A 40 6.55 -7.26 3.33
N PHE A 41 5.79 -6.94 2.27
CA PHE A 41 5.51 -5.55 1.89
C PHE A 41 4.75 -4.80 2.99
N LEU A 42 3.72 -5.42 3.59
CA LEU A 42 2.94 -4.81 4.67
C LEU A 42 3.80 -4.59 5.92
N VAL A 43 4.67 -5.55 6.26
CA VAL A 43 5.59 -5.40 7.40
C VAL A 43 6.58 -4.25 7.16
N LEU A 44 7.18 -4.17 5.97
CA LEU A 44 8.06 -3.04 5.62
C LEU A 44 7.32 -1.71 5.64
N LEU A 45 6.09 -1.67 5.11
CA LEU A 45 5.24 -0.49 5.14
C LEU A 45 4.90 -0.05 6.57
N ALA A 46 4.59 -1.00 7.45
CA ALA A 46 4.31 -0.73 8.86
C ALA A 46 5.54 -0.16 9.59
N MET A 47 6.74 -0.70 9.33
CA MET A 47 7.98 -0.13 9.88
C MET A 47 8.19 1.32 9.41
N TRP A 48 7.93 1.58 8.13
CA TRP A 48 8.04 2.93 7.58
C TRP A 48 6.98 3.89 8.13
N LEU A 49 5.75 3.40 8.35
CA LEU A 49 4.68 4.13 9.04
C LEU A 49 5.07 4.50 10.46
N CYS A 50 5.65 3.57 11.23
CA CYS A 50 6.14 3.86 12.58
C CYS A 50 7.21 4.96 12.56
N PHE A 51 8.22 4.81 11.71
CA PHE A 51 9.32 5.78 11.61
C PHE A 51 8.82 7.17 11.20
N SER A 52 8.02 7.24 10.14
CA SER A 52 7.47 8.50 9.63
C SER A 52 6.50 9.16 10.61
N SER A 53 5.71 8.37 11.37
CA SER A 53 4.85 8.89 12.44
C SER A 53 5.64 9.48 13.59
N MET A 54 6.80 8.90 13.95
CA MET A 54 7.69 9.47 14.97
C MET A 54 8.26 10.83 14.53
N VAL A 55 8.70 10.93 13.28
CA VAL A 55 9.21 12.18 12.71
C VAL A 55 8.13 13.25 12.70
N LEU A 56 6.92 12.93 12.23
CA LEU A 56 5.81 13.88 12.19
C LEU A 56 5.37 14.30 13.60
N ALA A 57 5.33 13.36 14.56
CA ALA A 57 4.98 13.68 15.94
C ALA A 57 6.00 14.61 16.61
N PHE A 58 7.28 14.49 16.24
CA PHE A 58 8.33 15.42 16.67
C PHE A 58 8.10 16.83 16.09
N PHE A 59 7.78 16.95 14.80
CA PHE A 59 7.49 18.25 14.17
C PHE A 59 6.21 18.92 14.69
N LEU A 60 5.22 18.12 15.13
CA LEU A 60 3.94 18.61 15.64
C LEU A 60 3.92 18.79 17.17
N ASP A 61 5.07 18.63 17.86
CA ASP A 61 5.20 18.69 19.32
C ASP A 61 4.13 17.86 20.06
N LEU A 62 3.84 16.65 19.56
CA LEU A 62 2.81 15.79 20.13
C LEU A 62 3.26 15.17 21.46
N SER A 63 2.36 15.16 22.44
CA SER A 63 2.55 14.39 23.67
C SER A 63 2.64 12.88 23.39
N ILE A 64 3.33 12.13 24.26
CA ILE A 64 3.51 10.67 24.13
C ILE A 64 2.18 9.93 23.95
N PHE A 65 1.14 10.32 24.70
CA PHE A 65 -0.19 9.72 24.56
C PHE A 65 -0.83 10.02 23.20
N SER A 66 -0.68 11.25 22.72
CA SER A 66 -1.17 11.66 21.40
C SER A 66 -0.42 10.97 20.27
N PHE A 67 0.88 10.70 20.44
CA PHE A 67 1.67 9.90 19.51
C PHE A 67 1.14 8.47 19.38
N PHE A 68 0.89 7.76 20.49
CA PHE A 68 0.34 6.39 20.41
C PHE A 68 -1.05 6.34 19.80
N LYS A 69 -1.90 7.34 20.11
CA LYS A 69 -3.21 7.49 19.48
C LYS A 69 -3.08 7.73 17.98
N PHE A 70 -2.19 8.64 17.57
CA PHE A 70 -1.89 8.94 16.17
C PHE A 70 -1.38 7.70 15.43
N LEU A 71 -0.36 7.02 15.96
CA LEU A 71 0.22 5.81 15.38
C LEU A 71 -0.83 4.71 15.16
N THR A 72 -1.66 4.46 16.17
CA THR A 72 -2.73 3.45 16.09
C THR A 72 -3.77 3.83 15.05
N TYR A 73 -4.15 5.10 15.00
CA TYR A 73 -5.11 5.61 14.02
C TYR A 73 -4.57 5.48 12.58
N THR A 74 -3.35 5.92 12.34
CA THR A 74 -2.72 5.87 11.00
C THR A 74 -2.57 4.43 10.49
N ILE A 75 -2.16 3.48 11.35
CA ILE A 75 -1.97 2.08 10.94
C ILE A 75 -3.33 1.38 10.76
N PHE A 76 -4.18 1.37 11.79
CA PHE A 76 -5.37 0.52 11.76
C PHE A 76 -6.55 1.17 11.03
N ILE A 77 -6.74 2.48 11.19
CA ILE A 77 -7.87 3.18 10.59
C ILE A 77 -7.51 3.59 9.16
N ASP A 78 -6.47 4.39 8.97
CA ASP A 78 -6.19 4.96 7.65
C ASP A 78 -5.61 3.91 6.68
N CYS A 79 -4.57 3.17 7.09
CA CYS A 79 -3.93 2.21 6.19
C CYS A 79 -4.76 0.92 5.99
N LEU A 80 -5.31 0.33 7.07
CA LEU A 80 -6.00 -0.96 6.98
C LEU A 80 -7.50 -0.83 6.74
N LEU A 81 -8.26 -0.13 7.61
CA LEU A 81 -9.72 -0.08 7.52
C LEU A 81 -10.19 0.70 6.28
N VAL A 82 -9.74 1.96 6.14
CA VAL A 82 -10.09 2.80 4.99
C VAL A 82 -9.52 2.19 3.71
N GLY A 83 -8.29 1.68 3.77
CA GLY A 83 -7.67 0.98 2.63
C GLY A 83 -8.43 -0.25 2.16
N ALA A 84 -8.90 -1.10 3.07
CA ALA A 84 -9.75 -2.25 2.74
C ALA A 84 -11.11 -1.80 2.17
N GLY A 85 -11.67 -0.70 2.67
CA GLY A 85 -12.88 -0.08 2.12
C GLY A 85 -12.69 0.37 0.66
N ILE A 86 -11.62 1.12 0.39
CA ILE A 86 -11.27 1.58 -0.96
C ILE A 86 -11.00 0.39 -1.89
N ALA A 87 -10.23 -0.60 -1.44
CA ALA A 87 -9.95 -1.80 -2.20
C ALA A 87 -11.23 -2.57 -2.56
N THR A 88 -12.16 -2.70 -1.61
CA THR A 88 -13.46 -3.35 -1.85
C THR A 88 -14.31 -2.58 -2.85
N ALA A 89 -14.37 -1.25 -2.74
CA ALA A 89 -15.09 -0.41 -3.69
C ALA A 89 -14.50 -0.54 -5.11
N MET A 90 -13.18 -0.45 -5.25
CA MET A 90 -12.50 -0.58 -6.54
C MET A 90 -12.62 -2.00 -7.12
N TRP A 91 -12.55 -3.02 -6.28
CA TRP A 91 -12.78 -4.42 -6.67
C TRP A 91 -14.19 -4.63 -7.23
N LEU A 92 -15.21 -4.07 -6.57
CA LEU A 92 -16.59 -4.12 -7.06
C LEU A 92 -16.73 -3.40 -8.41
N VAL A 93 -16.14 -2.21 -8.56
CA VAL A 93 -16.16 -1.45 -9.81
C VAL A 93 -15.46 -2.25 -10.93
N ALA A 94 -14.28 -2.81 -10.65
CA ALA A 94 -13.52 -3.57 -11.63
C ALA A 94 -14.31 -4.78 -12.14
N ASN A 95 -14.83 -5.61 -11.23
CA ASN A 95 -15.50 -6.85 -11.62
C ASN A 95 -16.93 -6.65 -12.16
N LYS A 96 -17.65 -5.61 -11.72
CA LYS A 96 -19.03 -5.38 -12.17
C LYS A 96 -19.14 -4.45 -13.38
N LEU A 97 -18.25 -3.48 -13.53
CA LEU A 97 -18.39 -2.41 -14.52
C LEU A 97 -17.33 -2.45 -15.62
N LEU A 98 -16.12 -2.91 -15.33
CA LEU A 98 -14.99 -2.85 -16.29
C LEU A 98 -14.71 -4.17 -17.01
N MET A 99 -15.21 -5.31 -16.52
CA MET A 99 -14.98 -6.60 -17.15
C MET A 99 -15.74 -6.74 -18.47
N LYS A 100 -15.02 -7.18 -19.52
CA LYS A 100 -15.62 -7.48 -20.82
C LYS A 100 -16.38 -8.82 -20.75
N PRO A 101 -17.61 -8.89 -21.28
CA PRO A 101 -18.46 -10.09 -21.16
C PRO A 101 -17.89 -11.35 -21.85
N ASN A 102 -16.94 -11.19 -22.77
CA ASN A 102 -16.40 -12.28 -23.58
C ASN A 102 -15.10 -12.91 -23.05
N VAL A 103 -14.58 -12.46 -21.90
CA VAL A 103 -13.35 -13.01 -21.30
C VAL A 103 -13.72 -13.64 -19.95
N ARG A 104 -13.94 -14.95 -19.93
CA ARG A 104 -14.24 -15.71 -18.70
C ARG A 104 -12.92 -16.15 -18.04
N GLY A 105 -12.74 -15.83 -16.75
CA GLY A 105 -11.60 -16.30 -15.94
C GLY A 105 -10.54 -15.26 -15.56
N GLU A 106 -10.76 -13.97 -15.87
CA GLU A 106 -9.86 -12.87 -15.49
C GLU A 106 -10.45 -11.96 -14.38
N ASP A 107 -11.20 -12.54 -13.45
CA ASP A 107 -11.75 -11.78 -12.32
C ASP A 107 -10.61 -11.15 -11.50
N VAL A 108 -10.80 -9.90 -11.10
CA VAL A 108 -9.84 -9.20 -10.23
C VAL A 108 -9.96 -9.79 -8.84
N GLU A 109 -8.84 -10.27 -8.30
CA GLU A 109 -8.74 -10.76 -6.93
C GLU A 109 -8.84 -9.59 -5.94
N TRP A 110 -9.62 -9.75 -4.87
CA TRP A 110 -9.73 -8.71 -3.83
C TRP A 110 -8.38 -8.39 -3.19
N GLY A 111 -7.57 -9.43 -2.92
CA GLY A 111 -6.21 -9.27 -2.38
C GLY A 111 -5.30 -8.44 -3.30
N TYR A 112 -5.46 -8.57 -4.62
CA TYR A 112 -4.73 -7.74 -5.58
C TYR A 112 -5.21 -6.28 -5.54
N ALA A 113 -6.52 -6.03 -5.43
CA ALA A 113 -7.04 -4.68 -5.28
C ALA A 113 -6.50 -3.99 -4.00
N PHE A 114 -6.39 -4.74 -2.90
CA PHE A 114 -5.79 -4.26 -1.67
C PHE A 114 -4.28 -4.02 -1.81
N ASP A 115 -3.54 -4.91 -2.48
CA ASP A 115 -2.12 -4.71 -2.79
C ASP A 115 -1.88 -3.43 -3.61
N VAL A 116 -2.74 -3.15 -4.59
CA VAL A 116 -2.67 -1.92 -5.38
C VAL A 116 -2.89 -0.68 -4.49
N HIS A 117 -3.85 -0.75 -3.56
CA HIS A 117 -4.04 0.32 -2.57
C HIS A 117 -2.78 0.53 -1.72
N LEU A 118 -2.20 -0.53 -1.15
CA LEU A 118 -0.97 -0.42 -0.34
C LEU A 118 0.22 0.14 -1.14
N ASN A 119 0.33 -0.24 -2.42
CA ASN A 119 1.35 0.29 -3.32
C ASN A 119 1.15 1.78 -3.62
N ALA A 120 -0.09 2.26 -3.73
CA ALA A 120 -0.39 3.68 -3.90
C ALA A 120 -0.21 4.48 -2.60
N TYR A 121 -0.48 3.84 -1.46
CA TYR A 121 -0.35 4.44 -0.14
C TYR A 121 1.10 4.79 0.21
N PHE A 122 2.07 3.94 -0.17
CA PHE A 122 3.47 4.17 0.19
C PHE A 122 4.07 5.48 -0.40
N PRO A 123 3.93 5.78 -1.70
CA PRO A 123 4.31 7.09 -2.23
C PRO A 123 3.57 8.26 -1.59
N ALA A 124 2.26 8.12 -1.36
CA ALA A 124 1.46 9.15 -0.69
C ALA A 124 1.96 9.41 0.74
N LEU A 125 2.34 8.36 1.47
CA LEU A 125 2.92 8.45 2.80
C LEU A 125 4.22 9.26 2.76
N ILE A 126 5.14 8.99 1.84
CA ILE A 126 6.39 9.77 1.72
C ILE A 126 6.09 11.26 1.53
N ILE A 127 5.14 11.57 0.65
CA ILE A 127 4.75 12.96 0.40
C ILE A 127 4.16 13.60 1.67
N LEU A 128 3.23 12.92 2.35
CA LEU A 128 2.50 13.48 3.48
C LEU A 128 3.28 13.49 4.80
N HIS A 129 4.10 12.48 5.07
CA HIS A 129 4.81 12.37 6.36
C HIS A 129 6.25 12.85 6.31
N VAL A 130 6.88 12.90 5.12
CA VAL A 130 8.28 13.32 4.98
C VAL A 130 8.36 14.67 4.28
N VAL A 131 7.73 14.82 3.10
CA VAL A 131 7.83 16.08 2.35
C VAL A 131 7.02 17.18 3.05
N GLN A 132 5.77 16.90 3.41
CA GLN A 132 4.93 17.86 4.12
C GLN A 132 5.50 18.23 5.49
N SER A 133 6.11 17.29 6.22
CA SER A 133 6.70 17.55 7.54
C SER A 133 7.79 18.63 7.48
N MET A 134 8.54 18.71 6.38
CA MET A 134 9.57 19.73 6.17
C MET A 134 9.01 21.15 6.03
N PHE A 135 7.72 21.31 5.72
CA PHE A 135 7.05 22.61 5.61
C PHE A 135 6.38 23.06 6.92
N TYR A 136 6.43 22.27 8.00
CA TYR A 136 5.97 22.69 9.33
C TYR A 136 7.00 23.50 10.11
N HIS A 137 8.05 23.97 9.42
CA HIS A 137 9.01 24.96 9.90
C HIS A 137 8.59 26.39 9.55
#